data_AF-A0A1J5CZL2-F1
#
_entry.id   AF-A0A1J5CZL2-F1
#
_cell.length_a   1.000
_cell.length_b   1.000
_cell.length_c   1.000
_cell.angle_alpha   90.00
_cell.angle_beta   90.00
_cell.angle_gamma   90.00
#
_symmetry.space_group_name_H-M   'P 1'
#
loop_
_entity.id
_entity.type
_entity.pdbx_description
1 polymer ?
#
loop_
_entity_poly.entity_id
_entity_poly.type
_entity_poly.pdbx_seq_one_letter_code
_entity_poly.pdbx_strand_id
1 'polypeptide(L)'
;MTPADRALVAALQVQTTIEGGYPVAFHSWRPELVWPALVNHPAVFDEAGKPLTIVEAEARLVVEHTKDHVKVQLAPQTNGQQVAVTKVGNGYEFILFSQQQRVVAEALSGGLTAPVSEKGRLEQLLERVQCFKIVMKHDDAEAVCQPANPQVVALLTPKGQGLSMELKCQPTNEDEPRCNPGVGAALVLGKIDGKSVRFQRDLDAERANLDHLFDLPAFANPSMVNSSSPVSSIASS
;
A
#
# COMPACT_ATOMS: atom_id res chain seq x y z
N MET A 1 1.20 -27.08 11.79
CA MET A 1 2.33 -26.29 11.25
C MET A 1 2.33 -26.40 9.73
N THR A 2 1.92 -25.32 9.07
CA THR A 2 1.85 -25.15 7.62
C THR A 2 3.26 -25.11 6.99
N PRO A 3 3.39 -25.24 5.65
CA PRO A 3 4.66 -25.00 4.97
C PRO A 3 5.22 -23.58 5.21
N ALA A 4 4.35 -22.59 5.32
CA ALA A 4 4.74 -21.21 5.57
C ALA A 4 5.27 -21.02 7.00
N ASP A 5 4.64 -21.65 8.00
CA ASP A 5 5.15 -21.67 9.38
C ASP A 5 6.59 -22.25 9.43
N ARG A 6 6.86 -23.31 8.67
CA ARG A 6 8.22 -23.90 8.59
C ARG A 6 9.23 -22.95 7.98
N ALA A 7 8.84 -22.21 6.94
CA ALA A 7 9.70 -21.22 6.31
C ALA A 7 10.02 -20.06 7.27
N LEU A 8 9.04 -19.60 8.07
CA LEU A 8 9.26 -18.59 9.10
C LEU A 8 10.22 -19.06 10.19
N VAL A 9 10.09 -20.30 10.64
CA VAL A 9 11.03 -20.90 11.61
C VAL A 9 12.44 -21.00 11.01
N ALA A 10 12.55 -21.43 9.75
CA ALA A 10 13.83 -21.54 9.05
C ALA A 10 14.51 -20.17 8.81
N ALA A 11 13.72 -19.09 8.74
CA ALA A 11 14.23 -17.74 8.63
C ALA A 11 14.72 -17.16 9.97
N LEU A 12 14.43 -17.80 11.10
CA LEU A 12 14.84 -17.33 12.43
C LEU A 12 16.35 -17.55 12.62
N GLN A 13 17.03 -16.52 13.13
CA GLN A 13 18.43 -16.57 13.51
C GLN A 13 18.59 -16.09 14.96
N VAL A 14 19.55 -16.69 15.64
CA VAL A 14 19.90 -16.36 17.02
C VAL A 14 21.32 -15.83 17.03
N GLN A 15 21.51 -14.64 17.60
CA GLN A 15 22.81 -14.03 17.82
C GLN A 15 23.05 -13.92 19.31
N THR A 16 24.17 -14.46 19.78
CA THR A 16 24.56 -14.33 21.20
C THR A 16 25.66 -13.30 21.31
N THR A 17 25.47 -12.30 22.17
CA THR A 17 26.50 -11.34 22.55
C THR A 17 26.76 -11.42 24.05
N ILE A 18 27.80 -10.76 24.53
CA ILE A 18 28.09 -10.61 25.97
C ILE A 18 27.76 -9.19 26.38
N GLU A 19 26.77 -9.03 27.26
CA GLU A 19 26.42 -7.75 27.88
C GLU A 19 26.61 -7.88 29.40
N GLY A 20 27.42 -6.98 29.97
CA GLY A 20 27.71 -7.00 31.42
C GLY A 20 28.35 -8.30 31.93
N GLY A 21 29.04 -9.05 31.07
CA GLY A 21 29.66 -10.34 31.42
C GLY A 21 28.72 -11.56 31.32
N TYR A 22 27.47 -11.37 30.90
CA TYR A 22 26.50 -12.45 30.71
C TYR A 22 26.18 -12.64 29.22
N PRO A 23 26.00 -13.89 28.75
CA PRO A 23 25.54 -14.15 27.40
C PRO A 23 24.07 -13.73 27.26
N VAL A 24 23.78 -12.90 26.28
CA VAL A 24 22.43 -12.46 25.90
C VAL A 24 22.15 -12.94 24.47
N ALA A 25 21.03 -13.63 24.28
CA ALA A 25 20.60 -14.15 22.98
C ALA A 25 19.51 -13.25 22.36
N PHE A 26 19.81 -12.70 21.18
CA PHE A 26 18.89 -11.93 20.36
C PHE A 26 18.33 -12.81 19.25
N HIS A 27 17.00 -12.87 19.18
CA HIS A 27 16.30 -13.58 18.12
C HIS A 27 15.88 -12.55 17.07
N SER A 28 16.19 -12.81 15.82
CA SER A 28 15.74 -11.99 14.70
C SER A 28 15.41 -12.87 13.51
N TRP A 29 14.64 -12.35 12.56
CA TRP A 29 14.42 -13.03 11.29
C TRP A 29 15.35 -12.47 10.23
N ARG A 30 15.83 -13.35 9.35
CA ARG A 30 16.50 -12.98 8.10
C ARG A 30 15.50 -12.35 7.15
N PRO A 31 15.60 -11.04 6.83
CA PRO A 31 14.59 -10.33 6.05
C PRO A 31 14.31 -10.99 4.68
N GLU A 32 15.37 -11.43 4.00
CA GLU A 32 15.30 -12.03 2.67
C GLU A 32 14.58 -13.39 2.62
N LEU A 33 14.34 -14.02 3.77
CA LEU A 33 13.63 -15.29 3.89
C LEU A 33 12.24 -15.12 4.51
N VAL A 34 12.11 -14.23 5.50
CA VAL A 34 10.86 -14.07 6.25
C VAL A 34 9.78 -13.41 5.42
N TRP A 35 10.10 -12.35 4.65
CA TRP A 35 9.10 -11.62 3.87
C TRP A 35 8.42 -12.48 2.80
N PRO A 36 9.16 -13.27 2.00
CA PRO A 36 8.54 -14.25 1.10
C PRO A 36 7.65 -15.27 1.82
N ALA A 37 8.06 -15.74 3.01
CA ALA A 37 7.28 -16.71 3.79
C ALA A 37 5.97 -16.14 4.36
N LEU A 38 5.87 -14.82 4.50
CA LEU A 38 4.67 -14.13 5.00
C LEU A 38 3.60 -13.92 3.92
N VAL A 39 3.95 -14.03 2.63
CA VAL A 39 3.00 -13.85 1.53
C VAL A 39 1.89 -14.90 1.63
N ASN A 40 0.63 -14.43 1.61
CA ASN A 40 -0.58 -15.25 1.77
C ASN A 40 -0.65 -16.05 3.08
N HIS A 41 0.18 -15.74 4.08
CA HIS A 41 0.16 -16.44 5.35
C HIS A 41 -1.14 -16.12 6.11
N PRO A 42 -1.91 -17.12 6.58
CA PRO A 42 -3.25 -16.90 7.13
C PRO A 42 -3.24 -16.26 8.52
N ALA A 43 -2.12 -16.35 9.24
CA ALA A 43 -1.99 -15.92 10.63
C ALA A 43 -1.03 -14.73 10.82
N VAL A 44 -1.15 -13.71 9.97
CA VAL A 44 -0.37 -12.47 10.09
C VAL A 44 -1.33 -11.32 10.37
N PHE A 45 -1.16 -10.67 11.52
CA PHE A 45 -2.08 -9.66 12.03
C PHE A 45 -1.31 -8.45 12.57
N ASP A 46 -1.97 -7.29 12.59
CA ASP A 46 -1.48 -6.11 13.30
C ASP A 46 -1.72 -6.19 14.82
N GLU A 47 -1.32 -5.14 15.53
CA GLU A 47 -1.46 -5.03 16.99
C GLU A 47 -2.93 -5.06 17.46
N ALA A 48 -3.88 -4.71 16.59
CA ALA A 48 -5.31 -4.75 16.88
C ALA A 48 -5.95 -6.10 16.50
N GLY A 49 -5.16 -7.07 16.00
CA GLY A 49 -5.62 -8.37 15.55
C GLY A 49 -6.24 -8.36 14.15
N LYS A 50 -6.09 -7.27 13.38
CA LYS A 50 -6.58 -7.21 12.00
C LYS A 50 -5.63 -7.96 11.06
N PRO A 51 -6.14 -8.79 10.13
CA PRO A 51 -5.29 -9.45 9.14
C PRO A 51 -4.48 -8.46 8.31
N LEU A 52 -3.20 -8.77 8.11
CA LEU A 52 -2.29 -8.01 7.25
C LEU A 52 -2.21 -8.65 5.86
N THR A 53 -2.25 -7.83 4.82
CA THR A 53 -1.97 -8.28 3.45
C THR A 53 -0.51 -7.98 3.11
N ILE A 54 0.22 -9.00 2.68
CA ILE A 54 1.63 -8.88 2.28
C ILE A 54 1.77 -9.26 0.81
N VAL A 55 2.43 -8.39 0.04
CA VAL A 55 2.62 -8.53 -1.40
C VAL A 55 4.10 -8.31 -1.76
N GLU A 56 4.62 -9.15 -2.65
CA GLU A 56 5.92 -8.92 -3.28
C GLU A 56 5.80 -7.92 -4.44
N ALA A 57 6.65 -6.90 -4.47
CA ALA A 57 6.79 -5.97 -5.61
C ALA A 57 8.02 -6.28 -6.45
N GLU A 58 7.96 -5.76 -7.67
CA GLU A 58 9.11 -5.63 -8.53
C GLU A 58 9.75 -4.26 -8.34
N ALA A 59 11.07 -4.24 -8.28
CA ALA A 59 11.82 -3.00 -8.36
C ALA A 59 11.72 -2.39 -9.75
N ARG A 60 11.64 -1.06 -9.82
CA ARG A 60 11.51 -0.33 -11.10
C ARG A 60 12.32 0.94 -11.13
N LEU A 61 12.70 1.35 -12.33
CA LEU A 61 13.26 2.67 -12.60
C LEU A 61 12.14 3.58 -13.07
N VAL A 62 11.88 4.63 -12.31
CA VAL A 62 10.91 5.67 -12.66
C VAL A 62 11.64 6.78 -13.40
N VAL A 63 11.17 7.09 -14.61
CA VAL A 63 11.72 8.12 -15.48
C VAL A 63 10.76 9.31 -15.51
N GLU A 64 11.23 10.45 -15.04
CA GLU A 64 10.52 11.72 -15.06
C GLU A 64 11.12 12.64 -16.12
N HIS A 65 10.27 13.08 -17.06
CA HIS A 65 10.65 14.07 -18.05
C HIS A 65 10.15 15.45 -17.62
N THR A 66 11.06 16.40 -17.61
CA THR A 66 10.73 17.82 -17.53
C THR A 66 11.16 18.51 -18.82
N LYS A 67 10.91 19.82 -18.92
CA LYS A 67 11.33 20.61 -20.10
C LYS A 67 12.84 20.64 -20.27
N ASP A 68 13.61 20.63 -19.18
CA ASP A 68 15.04 20.89 -19.19
C ASP A 68 15.89 19.67 -18.81
N HIS A 69 15.32 18.74 -18.04
CA HIS A 69 16.03 17.55 -17.56
C HIS A 69 15.18 16.27 -17.61
N VAL A 70 15.86 15.15 -17.72
CA VAL A 70 15.32 13.81 -17.48
C VAL A 70 15.90 13.30 -16.17
N LYS A 71 15.04 12.84 -15.27
CA LYS A 71 15.42 12.29 -13.98
C LYS A 71 15.04 10.82 -13.91
N VAL A 72 15.98 9.96 -13.53
CA VAL A 72 15.75 8.53 -13.31
C VAL A 72 15.99 8.22 -11.84
N GLN A 73 15.03 7.54 -11.22
CA GLN A 73 15.14 7.10 -9.84
C GLN A 73 14.67 5.67 -9.69
N LEU A 74 15.34 4.92 -8.80
CA LEU A 74 14.83 3.63 -8.36
C LEU A 74 13.61 3.84 -7.44
N ALA A 75 12.57 3.05 -7.63
CA ALA A 75 11.42 3.01 -6.75
C ALA A 75 11.09 1.56 -6.38
N PRO A 76 10.89 1.27 -5.08
CA PRO A 76 11.32 2.02 -3.90
C PRO A 76 12.86 2.05 -3.78
N GLN A 77 13.38 3.01 -3.03
CA GLN A 77 14.80 3.10 -2.73
C GLN A 77 15.24 1.92 -1.86
N THR A 78 16.40 1.32 -2.15
CA THR A 78 16.89 0.15 -1.41
C THR A 78 17.58 0.52 -0.10
N ASN A 79 18.11 1.75 -0.02
CA ASN A 79 19.03 2.20 1.03
C ASN A 79 20.20 1.20 1.27
N GLY A 80 20.64 0.50 0.22
CA GLY A 80 21.70 -0.51 0.27
C GLY A 80 21.25 -1.88 0.82
N GLN A 81 19.99 -2.03 1.24
CA GLN A 81 19.48 -3.28 1.77
C GLN A 81 19.02 -4.24 0.66
N GLN A 82 19.05 -5.54 0.95
CA GLN A 82 18.54 -6.58 0.06
C GLN A 82 17.00 -6.63 0.04
N VAL A 83 16.36 -6.15 1.09
CA VAL A 83 14.91 -6.05 1.17
C VAL A 83 14.51 -4.62 1.46
N ALA A 84 13.61 -4.07 0.65
CA ALA A 84 12.89 -2.84 1.00
C ALA A 84 11.45 -3.20 1.35
N VAL A 85 10.90 -2.51 2.36
CA VAL A 85 9.54 -2.75 2.85
C VAL A 85 8.81 -1.42 2.92
N THR A 86 7.62 -1.37 2.35
CA THR A 86 6.76 -0.19 2.35
C THR A 86 5.40 -0.54 2.94
N LYS A 87 4.92 0.25 3.90
CA LYS A 87 3.56 0.09 4.44
C LYS A 87 2.55 0.62 3.43
N VAL A 88 1.55 -0.18 3.10
CA VAL A 88 0.47 0.18 2.16
C VAL A 88 -0.88 -0.16 2.82
N GLY A 89 -1.63 0.87 3.22
CA GLY A 89 -2.87 0.68 3.97
C GLY A 89 -2.64 -0.08 5.29
N ASN A 90 -3.37 -1.18 5.48
CA ASN A 90 -3.21 -2.13 6.59
C ASN A 90 -2.30 -3.32 6.21
N GLY A 91 -1.39 -3.15 5.26
CA GLY A 91 -0.52 -4.21 4.78
C GLY A 91 0.88 -3.72 4.49
N TYR A 92 1.69 -4.60 3.92
CA TYR A 92 3.06 -4.32 3.54
C TYR A 92 3.34 -4.82 2.14
N GLU A 93 4.05 -4.02 1.38
CA GLU A 93 4.76 -4.46 0.21
C GLU A 93 6.23 -4.67 0.59
N PHE A 94 6.85 -5.72 0.04
CA PHE A 94 8.30 -5.87 0.11
C PHE A 94 8.87 -6.15 -1.27
N ILE A 95 10.16 -5.86 -1.42
CA ILE A 95 10.92 -6.14 -2.64
C ILE A 95 12.20 -6.82 -2.25
N LEU A 96 12.50 -7.93 -2.93
CA LEU A 96 13.78 -8.61 -2.83
C LEU A 96 14.69 -8.19 -3.99
N PHE A 97 15.73 -7.42 -3.69
CA PHE A 97 16.68 -7.00 -4.71
C PHE A 97 17.70 -8.09 -5.00
N SER A 98 17.83 -8.45 -6.28
CA SER A 98 18.93 -9.30 -6.74
C SER A 98 20.28 -8.61 -6.55
N GLN A 99 21.38 -9.38 -6.59
CA GLN A 99 22.72 -8.79 -6.51
C GLN A 99 22.96 -7.74 -7.61
N GLN A 100 22.54 -8.04 -8.85
CA GLN A 100 22.67 -7.11 -9.96
C GLN A 100 21.83 -5.84 -9.74
N GLN A 101 20.60 -5.98 -9.24
CA GLN A 101 19.75 -4.83 -8.92
C GLN A 101 20.35 -3.97 -7.81
N ARG A 102 20.96 -4.57 -6.79
CA ARG A 102 21.64 -3.82 -5.72
C ARG A 102 22.83 -3.01 -6.21
N VAL A 103 23.66 -3.60 -7.08
CA VAL A 103 24.81 -2.89 -7.68
C VAL A 103 24.35 -1.67 -8.47
N VAL A 104 23.31 -1.82 -9.28
CA VAL A 104 22.76 -0.70 -10.06
C VAL A 104 22.06 0.31 -9.16
N ALA A 105 21.33 -0.15 -8.12
CA ALA A 105 20.70 0.72 -7.15
C ALA A 105 21.71 1.60 -6.39
N GLU A 106 22.85 1.03 -6.01
CA GLU A 106 23.96 1.74 -5.39
C GLU A 106 24.55 2.80 -6.34
N ALA A 107 24.75 2.44 -7.61
CA ALA A 107 25.19 3.39 -8.64
C ALA A 107 24.20 4.54 -8.88
N LEU A 108 22.90 4.31 -8.62
CA LEU A 108 21.81 5.28 -8.73
C LEU A 108 21.42 5.92 -7.39
N SER A 109 22.21 5.73 -6.32
CA SER A 109 21.92 6.26 -4.99
C SER A 109 22.00 7.81 -5.01
N GLY A 110 20.83 8.46 -5.12
CA GLY A 110 20.70 9.92 -5.33
C GLY A 110 19.91 10.31 -6.58
N GLY A 111 19.64 9.33 -7.46
CA GLY A 111 18.97 9.55 -8.74
C GLY A 111 19.94 10.06 -9.81
N LEU A 112 19.65 9.70 -11.06
CA LEU A 112 20.40 10.17 -12.21
C LEU A 112 19.63 11.32 -12.85
N THR A 113 20.23 12.51 -12.94
CA THR A 113 19.64 13.66 -13.64
C THR A 113 20.52 14.02 -14.82
N ALA A 114 19.94 14.07 -16.01
CA ALA A 114 20.62 14.43 -17.24
C ALA A 114 19.87 15.57 -17.96
N PRO A 115 20.57 16.50 -18.64
CA PRO A 115 19.92 17.46 -19.52
C PRO A 115 19.19 16.75 -20.66
N VAL A 116 18.12 17.35 -21.19
CA VAL A 116 17.36 16.77 -22.32
C VAL A 116 18.24 16.55 -23.57
N SER A 117 19.31 17.33 -23.75
CA SER A 117 20.28 17.13 -24.85
C SER A 117 21.01 15.78 -24.81
N GLU A 118 21.11 15.15 -23.63
CA GLU A 118 21.75 13.84 -23.43
C GLU A 118 20.74 12.68 -23.36
N LYS A 119 19.47 12.92 -23.69
CA LYS A 119 18.37 11.93 -23.60
C LYS A 119 18.71 10.60 -24.29
N GLY A 120 19.24 10.64 -25.51
CA GLY A 120 19.57 9.42 -26.25
C GLY A 120 20.66 8.57 -25.58
N ARG A 121 21.62 9.22 -24.90
CA ARG A 121 22.65 8.50 -24.12
C ARG A 121 22.07 7.86 -22.87
N LEU A 122 21.14 8.55 -22.21
CA LEU A 122 20.41 8.01 -21.06
C LEU A 122 19.56 6.80 -21.45
N GLU A 123 18.81 6.87 -22.56
CA GLU A 123 18.01 5.75 -23.07
C GLU A 123 18.88 4.52 -23.37
N GLN A 124 20.03 4.71 -24.04
CA GLN A 124 20.99 3.62 -24.30
C GLN A 124 21.56 3.00 -23.01
N LEU A 125 21.73 3.79 -21.95
CA LEU A 125 22.15 3.27 -20.64
C LEU A 125 21.03 2.46 -20.00
N LEU A 126 19.79 2.96 -20.05
CA LEU A 126 18.63 2.28 -19.50
C LEU A 126 18.34 0.95 -20.22
N GLU A 127 18.49 0.88 -21.54
CA GLU A 127 18.36 -0.36 -22.32
C GLU A 127 19.35 -1.46 -21.90
N ARG A 128 20.52 -1.08 -21.38
CA ARG A 128 21.54 -2.02 -20.89
C ARG A 128 21.21 -2.55 -19.49
N VAL A 129 20.31 -1.89 -18.76
CA VAL A 129 19.91 -2.27 -17.41
C VAL A 129 18.62 -3.09 -17.47
N GLN A 130 18.74 -4.31 -18.00
CA GLN A 130 17.60 -5.23 -18.18
C GLN A 130 17.07 -5.83 -16.86
N CYS A 131 17.75 -5.59 -15.74
CA CYS A 131 17.34 -6.10 -14.42
C CYS A 131 16.23 -5.27 -13.76
N PHE A 132 15.79 -4.16 -14.38
CA PHE A 132 14.66 -3.36 -13.91
C PHE A 132 13.63 -3.15 -14.99
N LYS A 133 12.37 -3.10 -14.56
CA LYS A 133 11.29 -2.52 -15.35
C LYS A 133 11.43 -1.00 -15.37
N ILE A 134 11.30 -0.40 -16.54
CA ILE A 134 11.31 1.06 -16.70
C ILE A 134 9.87 1.54 -16.80
N VAL A 135 9.53 2.57 -16.03
CA VAL A 135 8.17 3.15 -15.97
C VAL A 135 8.27 4.66 -16.08
N MET A 136 7.39 5.29 -16.84
CA MET A 136 7.35 6.75 -16.96
C MET A 136 6.57 7.32 -15.78
N LYS A 137 6.99 8.46 -15.22
CA LYS A 137 6.31 9.06 -14.05
C LYS A 137 4.85 9.42 -14.33
N HIS A 138 4.50 9.76 -15.56
CA HIS A 138 3.12 10.10 -15.97
C HIS A 138 2.25 8.86 -16.18
N ASP A 139 2.87 7.67 -16.25
CA ASP A 139 2.14 6.42 -16.18
C ASP A 139 1.87 6.14 -14.69
N ASP A 140 0.86 6.82 -14.12
CA ASP A 140 0.28 6.46 -12.81
C ASP A 140 -0.25 5.00 -12.79
N ALA A 141 -0.22 4.32 -13.95
CA ALA A 141 -0.40 2.90 -14.11
C ALA A 141 0.89 2.14 -13.75
N GLU A 142 1.06 1.87 -12.45
CA GLU A 142 2.05 0.90 -11.99
C GLU A 142 1.80 -0.46 -12.67
N ALA A 143 2.79 -0.93 -13.41
CA ALA A 143 2.61 -1.99 -14.39
C ALA A 143 2.44 -3.42 -13.79
N VAL A 144 1.96 -3.55 -12.53
CA VAL A 144 1.43 -4.80 -11.93
C VAL A 144 0.32 -4.49 -10.90
N CYS A 145 -0.47 -3.45 -11.13
CA CYS A 145 -1.65 -3.14 -10.31
C CYS A 145 -2.92 -3.39 -11.12
N GLN A 146 -3.90 -4.08 -10.53
CA GLN A 146 -5.21 -4.24 -11.15
C GLN A 146 -6.03 -2.97 -10.90
N PRO A 147 -6.81 -2.49 -11.88
CA PRO A 147 -7.75 -1.40 -11.64
C PRO A 147 -8.77 -1.85 -10.58
N ALA A 148 -8.96 -1.03 -9.55
CA ALA A 148 -9.99 -1.24 -8.55
C ALA A 148 -11.37 -0.88 -9.12
N ASN A 149 -12.42 -1.55 -8.65
CA ASN A 149 -13.79 -1.13 -8.95
C ASN A 149 -14.11 0.17 -8.19
N PRO A 150 -14.46 1.30 -8.86
CA PRO A 150 -14.78 2.56 -8.21
C PRO A 150 -16.22 2.61 -7.64
N GLN A 151 -16.96 1.49 -7.67
CA GLN A 151 -18.34 1.42 -7.21
C GLN A 151 -18.45 1.70 -5.71
N VAL A 152 -19.39 2.57 -5.34
CA VAL A 152 -19.77 2.86 -3.95
C VAL A 152 -20.81 1.83 -3.50
N VAL A 153 -20.56 1.21 -2.35
CA VAL A 153 -21.42 0.23 -1.68
C VAL A 153 -21.87 0.75 -0.32
N ALA A 154 -23.09 0.40 0.08
CA ALA A 154 -23.65 0.73 1.38
C ALA A 154 -23.46 -0.44 2.36
N LEU A 155 -22.61 -0.25 3.37
CA LEU A 155 -22.44 -1.19 4.47
C LEU A 155 -23.49 -0.92 5.54
N LEU A 156 -24.39 -1.87 5.74
CA LEU A 156 -25.45 -1.79 6.73
C LEU A 156 -25.06 -2.53 8.01
N THR A 157 -25.14 -1.85 9.14
CA THR A 157 -24.89 -2.45 10.47
C THR A 157 -26.10 -2.25 11.38
N PRO A 158 -26.55 -3.28 12.12
CA PRO A 158 -27.61 -3.11 13.11
C PRO A 158 -27.25 -2.05 14.15
N LYS A 159 -28.17 -1.12 14.41
CA LYS A 159 -28.01 -0.08 15.43
C LYS A 159 -29.32 0.12 16.18
N GLY A 160 -29.41 -0.48 17.37
CA GLY A 160 -30.63 -0.50 18.17
C GLY A 160 -31.75 -1.22 17.42
N GLN A 161 -32.86 -0.53 17.16
CA GLN A 161 -34.00 -1.05 16.39
C GLN A 161 -33.92 -0.74 14.88
N GLY A 162 -32.85 -0.08 14.42
CA GLY A 162 -32.68 0.32 13.03
C GLY A 162 -31.37 -0.17 12.41
N LEU A 163 -31.03 0.42 11.27
CA LEU A 163 -29.79 0.19 10.55
C LEU A 163 -28.98 1.48 10.51
N SER A 164 -27.68 1.37 10.76
CA SER A 164 -26.69 2.37 10.40
C SER A 164 -26.14 2.04 9.02
N MET A 165 -25.83 3.05 8.22
CA MET A 165 -25.26 2.88 6.89
C MET A 165 -23.94 3.64 6.79
N GLU A 166 -22.93 2.99 6.23
CA GLU A 166 -21.68 3.62 5.81
C GLU A 166 -21.47 3.42 4.31
N LEU A 167 -21.11 4.48 3.60
CA LEU A 167 -20.78 4.41 2.18
C LEU A 167 -19.28 4.17 2.01
N LYS A 168 -18.91 3.12 1.28
CA LYS A 168 -17.52 2.69 1.06
C LYS A 168 -17.30 2.34 -0.41
N CYS A 169 -16.07 2.38 -0.87
CA CYS A 169 -15.66 1.68 -2.09
C CYS A 169 -15.01 0.35 -1.72
N GLN A 170 -15.25 -0.66 -2.54
CA GLN A 170 -14.69 -1.99 -2.38
C GLN A 170 -13.79 -2.27 -3.59
N PRO A 171 -12.46 -2.07 -3.46
CA PRO A 171 -11.52 -2.26 -4.55
C PRO A 171 -11.48 -3.69 -5.09
N THR A 172 -11.89 -4.66 -4.26
CA THR A 172 -11.98 -6.09 -4.57
C THR A 172 -13.43 -6.56 -4.46
N ASN A 173 -13.76 -7.73 -5.02
CA ASN A 173 -15.04 -8.38 -4.75
C ASN A 173 -15.04 -9.15 -3.41
N GLU A 174 -13.93 -9.15 -2.67
CA GLU A 174 -13.78 -9.79 -1.35
C GLU A 174 -13.98 -8.75 -0.23
N ASP A 175 -14.29 -9.20 0.99
CA ASP A 175 -14.74 -8.33 2.09
C ASP A 175 -13.79 -7.19 2.48
N GLU A 176 -12.50 -7.28 2.14
CA GLU A 176 -11.48 -6.26 2.41
C GLU A 176 -10.54 -6.02 1.21
N PRO A 177 -9.96 -4.81 1.10
CA PRO A 177 -10.18 -3.62 1.92
C PRO A 177 -11.49 -2.89 1.59
N ARG A 178 -12.06 -2.17 2.56
CA ARG A 178 -13.14 -1.19 2.33
C ARG A 178 -12.60 0.21 2.54
N CYS A 179 -12.74 1.06 1.55
CA CYS A 179 -12.12 2.39 1.52
C CYS A 179 -13.19 3.49 1.56
N ASN A 180 -12.83 4.66 2.08
CA ASN A 180 -13.69 5.84 1.95
C ASN A 180 -13.62 6.34 0.49
N PRO A 181 -14.75 6.56 -0.20
CA PRO A 181 -14.75 6.95 -1.61
C PRO A 181 -13.97 8.25 -1.83
N GLY A 182 -13.02 8.23 -2.77
CA GLY A 182 -12.23 9.39 -3.16
C GLY A 182 -11.35 9.96 -2.04
N VAL A 183 -11.02 9.18 -1.01
CA VAL A 183 -10.11 9.57 0.08
C VAL A 183 -9.09 8.46 0.36
N GLY A 184 -7.88 8.87 0.74
CA GLY A 184 -6.80 8.00 1.17
C GLY A 184 -5.86 7.62 0.03
N ALA A 185 -5.09 6.54 0.22
CA ALA A 185 -4.15 6.08 -0.78
C ALA A 185 -4.87 5.50 -2.00
N ALA A 186 -4.40 5.86 -3.19
CA ALA A 186 -4.85 5.26 -4.45
C ALA A 186 -4.40 3.79 -4.57
N LEU A 187 -3.18 3.48 -4.10
CA LEU A 187 -2.68 2.12 -4.03
C LEU A 187 -3.16 1.42 -2.76
N VAL A 188 -3.79 0.25 -2.90
CA VAL A 188 -4.22 -0.59 -1.78
C VAL A 188 -3.88 -2.06 -2.05
N LEU A 189 -3.75 -2.84 -0.97
CA LEU A 189 -3.51 -4.28 -1.04
C LEU A 189 -4.79 -5.01 -0.68
N GLY A 190 -5.12 -6.03 -1.46
CA GLY A 190 -6.27 -6.90 -1.23
C GLY A 190 -5.99 -8.32 -1.69
N LYS A 191 -7.03 -9.14 -1.79
CA LYS A 191 -6.95 -10.52 -2.26
C LYS A 191 -7.94 -10.79 -3.39
N ILE A 192 -7.55 -11.70 -4.29
CA ILE A 192 -8.43 -12.37 -5.27
C ILE A 192 -8.15 -13.86 -5.18
N ASP A 193 -9.17 -14.66 -4.91
CA ASP A 193 -9.08 -16.11 -4.78
C ASP A 193 -7.97 -16.52 -3.79
N GLY A 194 -7.86 -15.75 -2.68
CA GLY A 194 -6.86 -15.97 -1.63
C GLY A 194 -5.42 -15.55 -1.96
N LYS A 195 -5.16 -14.99 -3.15
CA LYS A 195 -3.84 -14.45 -3.53
C LYS A 195 -3.78 -12.95 -3.26
N SER A 196 -2.75 -12.49 -2.55
CA SER A 196 -2.51 -11.06 -2.35
C SER A 196 -2.17 -10.36 -3.67
N VAL A 197 -2.86 -9.25 -3.95
CA VAL A 197 -2.76 -8.48 -5.19
C VAL A 197 -2.76 -6.97 -4.87
N ARG A 198 -2.09 -6.19 -5.73
CA ARG A 198 -2.15 -4.72 -5.69
C ARG A 198 -3.33 -4.19 -6.52
N PHE A 199 -4.04 -3.21 -5.97
CA PHE A 199 -5.12 -2.50 -6.64
C PHE A 199 -4.83 -1.01 -6.74
N GLN A 200 -5.09 -0.45 -7.92
CA GLN A 200 -5.04 0.98 -8.17
C GLN A 200 -6.45 1.55 -8.18
N ARG A 201 -6.76 2.40 -7.20
CA ARG A 201 -8.05 3.10 -7.08
C ARG A 201 -8.09 4.34 -7.94
N ASP A 202 -9.23 4.54 -8.60
CA ASP A 202 -9.57 5.79 -9.27
C ASP A 202 -10.35 6.67 -8.27
N LEU A 203 -9.61 7.49 -7.52
CA LEU A 203 -10.20 8.32 -6.46
C LEU A 203 -11.17 9.37 -7.00
N ASP A 204 -10.95 9.85 -8.22
CA ASP A 204 -11.82 10.84 -8.86
C ASP A 204 -13.14 10.19 -9.30
N ALA A 205 -13.08 8.99 -9.91
CA ALA A 205 -14.28 8.24 -10.25
C ALA A 205 -15.07 7.82 -8.99
N GLU A 206 -14.39 7.39 -7.93
CA GLU A 206 -15.04 7.08 -6.64
C GLU A 206 -15.75 8.31 -6.05
N ARG A 207 -15.11 9.49 -6.12
CA ARG A 207 -15.71 10.75 -5.67
C ARG A 207 -16.94 11.10 -6.49
N ALA A 208 -16.83 11.05 -7.81
CA ALA A 208 -17.93 11.35 -8.72
C ALA A 208 -19.13 10.41 -8.49
N ASN A 209 -18.87 9.11 -8.27
CA ASN A 209 -19.91 8.13 -7.95
C ASN A 209 -20.59 8.44 -6.61
N LEU A 210 -19.83 8.89 -5.61
CA LEU A 210 -20.38 9.29 -4.31
C LEU A 210 -21.24 10.54 -4.43
N ASP A 211 -20.76 11.56 -5.15
CA ASP A 211 -21.49 12.80 -5.35
C ASP A 211 -22.80 12.54 -6.10
N HIS A 212 -22.77 11.69 -7.14
CA HIS A 212 -23.97 11.26 -7.85
C HIS A 212 -24.99 10.56 -6.95
N LEU A 213 -24.52 9.75 -5.98
CA LEU A 213 -25.39 9.10 -4.99
C LEU A 213 -26.07 10.13 -4.07
N PHE A 214 -25.35 11.17 -3.66
CA PHE A 214 -25.92 12.24 -2.82
C PHE A 214 -26.91 13.14 -3.56
N ASP A 215 -26.81 13.25 -4.89
CA ASP A 215 -27.79 13.94 -5.72
C ASP A 215 -29.13 13.17 -5.83
N LEU A 216 -29.18 11.89 -5.45
CA LEU A 216 -30.42 11.10 -5.49
C LEU A 216 -31.42 11.60 -4.43
N PRO A 217 -32.73 11.64 -4.74
CA PRO A 217 -33.76 12.15 -3.81
C PRO A 217 -33.82 11.46 -2.44
N ALA A 218 -33.41 10.20 -2.37
CA ALA A 218 -33.37 9.44 -1.11
C ALA A 218 -32.24 9.88 -0.16
N PHE A 219 -31.20 10.53 -0.71
CA PHE A 219 -30.05 11.08 0.00
C PHE A 219 -30.09 12.62 0.09
N ALA A 220 -30.86 13.27 -0.78
CA ALA A 220 -31.17 14.69 -0.70
C ALA A 220 -31.95 14.99 0.60
N ASN A 221 -31.30 15.69 1.53
CA ASN A 221 -31.77 15.88 2.90
C ASN A 221 -33.15 16.59 2.99
N PRO A 222 -34.16 16.02 3.67
CA PRO A 222 -35.40 16.74 4.01
C PRO A 222 -35.27 17.70 5.21
N SER A 223 -34.20 17.61 6.03
CA SER A 223 -34.15 18.38 7.29
C SER A 223 -32.79 18.35 7.99
N MET A 224 -31.98 19.39 7.77
CA MET A 224 -31.28 20.04 8.89
C MET A 224 -32.34 20.71 9.77
N VAL A 225 -33.07 19.94 10.60
CA VAL A 225 -33.90 20.51 11.67
C VAL A 225 -32.98 20.81 12.84
N ASN A 226 -32.68 22.10 12.98
CA ASN A 226 -32.06 22.70 14.15
C ASN A 226 -32.69 22.14 15.43
N SER A 227 -31.94 21.36 16.21
CA SER A 227 -32.19 21.22 17.63
C SER A 227 -31.43 22.31 18.38
N SER A 228 -31.87 23.57 18.21
CA SER A 228 -31.65 24.58 19.23
C SER A 228 -32.53 24.22 20.41
N SER A 229 -31.96 23.54 21.40
CA SER A 229 -32.59 23.31 22.70
C SER A 229 -32.98 24.66 23.32
N PRO A 230 -34.24 24.86 23.77
CA PRO A 230 -34.52 25.96 24.67
C PRO A 230 -33.98 25.59 26.06
N VAL A 231 -33.14 26.47 26.59
CA VAL A 231 -32.74 26.45 28.00
C VAL A 231 -34.01 26.69 28.83
N SER A 232 -34.54 25.64 29.44
CA SER A 232 -35.55 25.79 30.50
C SER A 232 -34.85 26.25 31.77
N SER A 233 -34.98 27.55 32.02
CA SER A 233 -34.88 28.15 33.34
C SER A 233 -35.84 27.47 34.31
N ILE A 234 -35.34 26.96 35.43
CA ILE A 234 -36.14 26.83 36.65
C ILE A 234 -35.31 27.42 37.78
N ALA A 235 -35.73 28.62 38.19
CA ALA A 235 -35.42 29.19 39.49
C ALA A 235 -36.60 28.93 40.43
N SER A 236 -36.24 28.54 41.66
CA SER A 236 -36.93 28.83 42.92
C SER A 236 -38.29 28.18 43.24
N SER A 237 -38.28 27.31 44.25
CA SER A 237 -38.84 27.61 45.59
C SER A 237 -38.21 26.69 46.64
#